data_AF-A0A2N5W0X0-F1
#
_entry.id   AF-A0A2N5W0X0-F1
#
_cell.length_a   1.000
_cell.length_b   1.000
_cell.length_c   1.000
_cell.angle_alpha   90.00
_cell.angle_beta   90.00
_cell.angle_gamma   90.00
#
_symmetry.space_group_name_H-M   'P 1'
#
loop_
_entity.id
_entity.type
_entity.pdbx_description
1 polymer ?
#
loop_
_entity_poly.entity_id
_entity_poly.type
_entity_poly.pdbx_seq_one_letter_code
_entity_poly.pdbx_strand_id
1 'polypeptide(L)'
;MSKLEISLEYASLRLPGHCPLGVWVIPSPDDIHHWCGTLFVHRGYYAGGIYKFTIDFSSNYPFDGQTPQVRFQTDCFHPLIDQANQGLFNLAIKFPTWKPHETFICNLLYYLKSCFKRTGLESIIASGDESIAFNKHAFRLYRDQTDVFATLAAQSSTLSSSPHQLVRPAFKLDAEDFVHLFADRSASTGREGQRGPKQITASDPI
;
A
#
# COMPACT_ATOMS: atom_id res chain seq x y z
N MET A 1 -0.32 -16.77 20.46
CA MET A 1 0.75 -15.75 20.53
C MET A 1 0.75 -14.90 19.27
N SER A 2 0.96 -15.46 18.06
CA SER A 2 0.96 -14.72 16.77
C SER A 2 -0.08 -13.58 16.64
N LYS A 3 -1.38 -13.87 16.83
CA LYS A 3 -2.45 -12.84 16.78
C LYS A 3 -2.20 -11.59 17.65
N LEU A 4 -1.53 -11.72 18.80
CA LEU A 4 -1.19 -10.59 19.67
C LEU A 4 -0.07 -9.73 19.05
N GLU A 5 1.02 -10.36 18.58
CA GLU A 5 2.11 -9.66 17.91
C GLU A 5 1.61 -8.88 16.68
N ILE A 6 0.81 -9.53 15.83
CA ILE A 6 0.20 -8.90 14.65
C ILE A 6 -0.71 -7.72 15.05
N SER A 7 -1.47 -7.86 16.15
CA SER A 7 -2.30 -6.75 16.68
C SER A 7 -1.46 -5.57 17.16
N LEU A 8 -0.36 -5.84 17.86
CA LEU A 8 0.57 -4.81 18.37
C LEU A 8 1.29 -4.10 17.22
N GLU A 9 1.72 -4.84 16.20
CA GLU A 9 2.33 -4.25 15.01
C GLU A 9 1.33 -3.37 14.25
N TYR A 10 0.09 -3.82 14.04
CA TYR A 10 -0.96 -2.99 13.43
C TYR A 10 -1.26 -1.72 14.25
N ALA A 11 -1.33 -1.82 15.57
CA ALA A 11 -1.48 -0.67 16.45
C ALA A 11 -0.29 0.30 16.33
N SER A 12 0.93 -0.22 16.20
CA SER A 12 2.14 0.60 16.03
C SER A 12 2.12 1.45 14.75
N LEU A 13 1.50 0.97 13.66
CA LEU A 13 1.39 1.73 12.40
C LEU A 13 0.58 3.03 12.52
N ARG A 14 -0.19 3.20 13.61
CA ARG A 14 -0.93 4.43 13.92
C ARG A 14 -0.04 5.52 14.55
N LEU A 15 1.19 5.18 14.97
CA LEU A 15 2.14 6.13 15.53
C LEU A 15 2.77 6.99 14.42
N PRO A 16 3.09 8.28 14.69
CA PRO A 16 3.70 9.17 13.71
C PRO A 16 5.00 8.58 13.12
N GLY A 17 5.03 8.45 11.78
CA GLY A 17 6.20 7.90 11.07
C GLY A 17 6.34 6.38 11.07
N HIS A 18 5.41 5.62 11.67
CA HIS A 18 5.44 4.14 11.61
C HIS A 18 4.75 3.59 10.35
N CYS A 19 3.93 4.38 9.67
CA CYS A 19 3.39 4.05 8.35
C CYS A 19 3.86 5.08 7.31
N PRO A 20 4.44 4.67 6.16
CA PRO A 20 4.88 5.62 5.15
C PRO A 20 3.68 6.27 4.43
N LEU A 21 3.71 7.61 4.30
CA LEU A 21 2.67 8.40 3.61
C LEU A 21 2.28 7.80 2.24
N GLY A 22 1.00 7.74 1.89
CA GLY A 22 0.55 7.12 0.64
C GLY A 22 0.65 5.60 0.63
N VAL A 23 0.87 4.96 1.78
CA VAL A 23 0.55 3.54 2.00
C VAL A 23 -0.55 3.48 3.05
N TRP A 24 -1.52 2.61 2.81
CA TRP A 24 -2.58 2.29 3.77
C TRP A 24 -2.69 0.77 3.88
N VAL A 25 -2.98 0.27 5.08
CA VAL A 25 -3.23 -1.15 5.37
C VAL A 25 -4.32 -1.32 6.42
N ILE A 26 -5.06 -2.43 6.33
CA ILE A 26 -6.06 -2.86 7.30
C ILE A 26 -6.05 -4.40 7.40
N PRO A 27 -6.15 -4.99 8.61
CA PRO A 27 -6.43 -6.41 8.76
C PRO A 27 -7.82 -6.77 8.22
N SER A 28 -7.99 -8.00 7.73
CA SER A 28 -9.29 -8.58 7.45
C SER A 28 -10.13 -8.66 8.73
N PRO A 29 -11.46 -8.45 8.67
CA PRO A 29 -12.34 -8.68 9.81
C PRO A 29 -12.34 -10.16 10.25
N ASP A 30 -12.18 -11.10 9.32
CA ASP A 30 -12.30 -12.54 9.58
C ASP A 30 -10.99 -13.17 10.08
N ASP A 31 -9.84 -12.73 9.53
CA ASP A 31 -8.53 -13.22 9.95
C ASP A 31 -7.46 -12.13 9.96
N ILE A 32 -6.95 -11.85 11.15
CA ILE A 32 -5.87 -10.89 11.37
C ILE A 32 -4.55 -11.28 10.68
N HIS A 33 -4.37 -12.55 10.26
CA HIS A 33 -3.21 -12.97 9.46
C HIS A 33 -3.32 -12.63 7.97
N HIS A 34 -4.42 -12.00 7.54
CA HIS A 34 -4.57 -11.48 6.18
C HIS A 34 -4.87 -9.98 6.24
N TRP A 35 -4.00 -9.14 5.69
CA TRP A 35 -4.21 -7.69 5.60
C TRP A 35 -4.40 -7.27 4.15
N CYS A 36 -5.32 -6.34 3.91
CA CYS A 36 -5.40 -5.62 2.64
C CYS A 36 -4.65 -4.29 2.74
N GLY A 37 -4.06 -3.85 1.63
CA GLY A 37 -3.32 -2.61 1.53
C GLY A 37 -3.49 -1.91 0.20
N THR A 38 -3.12 -0.63 0.17
CA THR A 38 -3.09 0.17 -1.06
C THR A 38 -1.89 1.12 -1.02
N LEU A 39 -1.11 1.10 -2.11
CA LEU A 39 0.01 1.98 -2.36
C LEU A 39 -0.39 3.04 -3.39
N PHE A 40 -0.28 4.31 -3.01
CA PHE A 40 -0.43 5.48 -3.85
C PHE A 40 0.95 6.01 -4.23
N VAL A 41 1.29 5.99 -5.53
CA VAL A 41 2.60 6.47 -6.01
C VAL A 41 2.46 7.84 -6.66
N HIS A 42 3.03 8.86 -6.02
CA HIS A 42 2.89 10.26 -6.46
C HIS A 42 4.01 10.76 -7.37
N ARG A 43 5.13 10.03 -7.51
CA ARG A 43 6.34 10.49 -8.23
C ARG A 43 7.12 9.31 -8.82
N GLY A 44 7.92 9.58 -9.86
CA GLY A 44 8.73 8.58 -10.56
C GLY A 44 7.95 7.85 -11.66
N TYR A 45 8.49 6.74 -12.15
CA TYR A 45 7.95 5.98 -13.29
C TYR A 45 6.51 5.47 -13.10
N TYR A 46 6.08 5.32 -11.85
CA TYR A 46 4.74 4.86 -11.47
C TYR A 46 3.84 5.98 -10.94
N ALA A 47 4.15 7.26 -11.23
CA ALA A 47 3.34 8.38 -10.77
C ALA A 47 1.88 8.27 -11.24
N GLY A 48 0.94 8.55 -10.33
CA GLY A 48 -0.50 8.36 -10.54
C GLY A 48 -1.01 6.95 -10.22
N GLY A 49 -0.11 6.00 -9.92
CA GLY A 49 -0.45 4.60 -9.72
C GLY A 49 -1.14 4.34 -8.39
N ILE A 50 -2.15 3.46 -8.42
CA ILE A 50 -2.91 3.02 -7.25
C ILE A 50 -2.88 1.49 -7.24
N TYR A 51 -2.02 0.92 -6.41
CA TYR A 51 -1.76 -0.52 -6.40
C TYR A 51 -2.34 -1.16 -5.14
N LYS A 52 -3.36 -2.00 -5.31
CA LYS A 52 -3.89 -2.84 -4.22
C LYS A 52 -2.96 -4.03 -4.00
N PHE A 53 -2.75 -4.39 -2.75
CA PHE A 53 -1.97 -5.57 -2.37
C PHE A 53 -2.54 -6.23 -1.11
N THR A 54 -2.16 -7.47 -0.86
CA THR A 54 -2.41 -8.17 0.41
C THR A 54 -1.09 -8.46 1.13
N ILE A 55 -1.15 -8.63 2.44
CA ILE A 55 -0.07 -9.16 3.27
C ILE A 55 -0.61 -10.41 3.99
N ASP A 56 0.01 -11.55 3.72
CA ASP A 56 -0.34 -12.84 4.31
C ASP A 56 0.74 -13.25 5.33
N PHE A 57 0.33 -13.45 6.58
CA PHE A 57 1.19 -13.81 7.70
C PHE A 57 1.14 -15.31 7.97
N SER A 58 2.24 -15.90 8.43
CA SER A 58 2.24 -17.30 8.87
C SER A 58 1.53 -17.46 10.22
N SER A 59 1.04 -18.67 10.50
CA SER A 59 0.37 -19.00 11.78
C SER A 59 1.27 -18.82 13.01
N ASN A 60 2.59 -18.90 12.83
CA ASN A 60 3.61 -18.78 13.88
C ASN A 60 4.38 -17.45 13.84
N TYR A 61 3.97 -16.50 13.00
CA TYR A 61 4.57 -15.17 12.90
C TYR A 61 4.70 -14.49 14.28
N PRO A 62 5.80 -13.76 14.57
CA PRO A 62 7.02 -13.60 13.77
C PRO A 62 8.08 -14.70 13.97
N PHE A 63 7.81 -15.72 14.80
CA PHE A 63 8.83 -16.59 15.42
C PHE A 63 9.36 -17.74 14.56
N ASP A 64 8.77 -18.00 13.39
CA ASP A 64 9.16 -19.08 12.47
C ASP A 64 10.18 -18.65 11.39
N GLY A 65 10.64 -17.40 11.46
CA GLY A 65 11.58 -16.81 10.51
C GLY A 65 11.00 -16.51 9.12
N GLN A 66 9.69 -16.72 8.91
CA GLN A 66 9.04 -16.52 7.62
C GLN A 66 8.69 -15.04 7.41
N THR A 67 9.17 -14.48 6.30
CA THR A 67 8.79 -13.13 5.87
C THR A 67 7.33 -13.13 5.39
N PRO A 68 6.46 -12.20 5.88
CA PRO A 68 5.09 -12.08 5.41
C PRO A 68 5.01 -11.94 3.89
N GLN A 69 4.12 -12.68 3.25
CA GLN A 69 4.01 -12.68 1.80
C GLN A 69 3.22 -11.45 1.34
N VAL A 70 3.74 -10.71 0.36
CA VAL A 70 3.03 -9.59 -0.25
C VAL A 70 2.61 -9.97 -1.66
N ARG A 71 1.33 -9.76 -1.99
CA ARG A 71 0.76 -10.05 -3.32
C ARG A 71 0.02 -8.85 -3.86
N PHE A 72 0.41 -8.38 -5.04
CA PHE A 72 -0.26 -7.29 -5.74
C PHE A 72 -1.53 -7.80 -6.43
N GLN A 73 -2.67 -7.24 -6.05
CA GLN A 73 -3.98 -7.51 -6.64
C GLN A 73 -4.23 -6.64 -7.89
N THR A 74 -3.34 -5.68 -8.16
CA THR A 74 -3.38 -4.79 -9.31
C THR A 74 -2.14 -4.99 -10.18
N ASP A 75 -2.36 -5.26 -11.47
CA ASP A 75 -1.33 -5.51 -12.47
C ASP A 75 -0.28 -4.39 -12.50
N CYS A 76 0.98 -4.76 -12.29
CA CYS A 76 2.09 -3.85 -12.10
C CYS A 76 3.34 -4.28 -12.87
N PHE A 77 3.79 -3.46 -13.82
CA PHE A 77 5.02 -3.71 -14.57
C PHE A 77 6.26 -3.31 -13.73
N HIS A 78 6.69 -4.19 -12.83
CA HIS A 78 7.76 -3.94 -11.87
C HIS A 78 8.73 -5.13 -11.74
N PRO A 79 10.06 -4.92 -11.65
CA PRO A 79 11.05 -6.02 -11.63
C PRO A 79 10.83 -7.09 -10.55
N LEU A 80 10.38 -6.68 -9.36
CA LEU A 80 10.18 -7.58 -8.22
C LEU A 80 8.76 -8.17 -8.11
N ILE A 81 7.84 -7.92 -9.06
CA ILE A 81 6.47 -8.45 -9.00
C ILE A 81 6.29 -9.55 -10.05
N ASP A 82 5.88 -10.74 -9.60
CA ASP A 82 5.52 -11.85 -10.48
C ASP A 82 4.05 -11.74 -10.91
N GLN A 83 3.81 -11.23 -12.11
CA GLN A 83 2.46 -11.16 -12.69
C GLN A 83 1.93 -12.53 -13.14
N ALA A 84 2.78 -13.53 -13.35
CA ALA A 84 2.34 -14.89 -13.67
C ALA A 84 1.90 -15.64 -12.40
N ASN A 85 2.51 -15.33 -11.24
CA ASN A 85 2.23 -15.93 -9.95
C ASN A 85 1.48 -14.98 -9.00
N GLN A 86 0.26 -14.58 -9.40
CA GLN A 86 -0.69 -13.85 -8.55
C GLN A 86 -0.12 -12.56 -7.90
N GLY A 87 0.76 -11.85 -8.61
CA GLY A 87 1.34 -10.60 -8.15
C GLY A 87 2.33 -10.73 -6.98
N LEU A 88 2.91 -11.92 -6.74
CA LEU A 88 3.85 -12.13 -5.64
C LEU A 88 5.03 -11.14 -5.72
N PHE A 89 5.35 -10.49 -4.60
CA PHE A 89 6.42 -9.50 -4.50
C PHE A 89 7.68 -10.08 -3.83
N ASN A 90 8.83 -9.92 -4.47
CA ASN A 90 10.09 -10.44 -3.92
C ASN A 90 10.61 -9.57 -2.76
N LEU A 91 10.47 -10.07 -1.54
CA LEU A 91 11.02 -9.46 -0.32
C LEU A 91 12.38 -10.03 0.10
N ALA A 92 12.81 -11.17 -0.46
CA ALA A 92 13.97 -11.92 0.02
C ALA A 92 15.30 -11.14 -0.06
N ILE A 93 15.39 -10.16 -0.97
CA ILE A 93 16.55 -9.25 -1.11
C ILE A 93 16.79 -8.47 0.20
N LYS A 94 15.71 -8.03 0.86
CA LYS A 94 15.79 -7.18 2.06
C LYS A 94 15.50 -7.95 3.35
N PHE A 95 14.64 -8.96 3.26
CA PHE A 95 14.18 -9.80 4.38
C PHE A 95 14.35 -11.29 4.01
N PRO A 96 15.59 -11.79 3.88
CA PRO A 96 15.86 -13.20 3.57
C PRO A 96 15.46 -14.14 4.72
N THR A 97 15.36 -13.61 5.93
CA THR A 97 14.79 -14.28 7.11
C THR A 97 14.14 -13.20 7.96
N TRP A 98 12.90 -13.43 8.40
CA TRP A 98 12.24 -12.53 9.33
C TRP A 98 12.82 -12.70 10.72
N LYS A 99 13.01 -11.60 11.44
CA LYS A 99 13.59 -11.61 12.78
C LYS A 99 12.63 -10.99 13.79
N PRO A 100 12.09 -11.78 14.74
CA PRO A 100 11.32 -11.24 15.86
C PRO A 100 12.03 -10.05 16.51
N HIS A 101 11.28 -8.97 16.74
CA HIS A 101 11.73 -7.76 17.42
C HIS A 101 12.86 -6.93 16.75
N GLU A 102 13.44 -7.39 15.63
CA GLU A 102 14.33 -6.59 14.77
C GLU A 102 13.61 -6.09 13.50
N THR A 103 12.75 -6.92 12.90
CA THR A 103 12.00 -6.58 11.68
C THR A 103 10.50 -6.51 11.96
N PHE A 104 9.89 -5.40 11.57
CA PHE A 104 8.47 -5.11 11.74
C PHE A 104 7.80 -4.80 10.39
N ILE A 105 6.48 -4.90 10.32
CA ILE A 105 5.67 -4.55 9.14
C ILE A 105 5.91 -3.08 8.72
N CYS A 106 6.18 -2.17 9.66
CA CYS A 106 6.68 -0.82 9.37
C CYS A 106 7.86 -0.86 8.37
N ASN A 107 8.90 -1.65 8.65
CA ASN A 107 10.08 -1.76 7.80
C ASN A 107 9.74 -2.33 6.41
N LEU A 108 8.84 -3.32 6.36
CA LEU A 108 8.33 -3.92 5.13
C LEU A 108 7.59 -2.88 4.28
N LEU A 109 6.67 -2.10 4.84
CA LEU A 109 5.93 -1.05 4.11
C LEU A 109 6.86 0.06 3.59
N TYR A 110 7.86 0.46 4.38
CA TYR A 110 8.88 1.41 3.94
C TYR A 110 9.73 0.86 2.79
N TYR A 111 10.13 -0.43 2.85
CA TYR A 111 10.88 -1.08 1.77
C TYR A 111 10.03 -1.21 0.50
N LEU A 112 8.80 -1.73 0.61
CA LEU A 112 7.83 -1.85 -0.48
C LEU A 112 7.67 -0.51 -1.22
N LYS A 113 7.39 0.58 -0.48
CA LYS A 113 7.30 1.91 -1.08
C LYS A 113 8.62 2.39 -1.69
N SER A 114 9.76 1.98 -1.16
CA SER A 114 11.07 2.38 -1.70
C SER A 114 11.35 1.77 -3.07
N CYS A 115 10.90 0.54 -3.35
CA CYS A 115 11.10 -0.16 -4.62
C CYS A 115 10.46 0.59 -5.81
N PHE A 116 9.35 1.30 -5.59
CA PHE A 116 8.68 2.12 -6.61
C PHE A 116 9.37 3.48 -6.88
N LYS A 117 10.44 3.81 -6.13
CA LYS A 117 11.25 5.01 -6.36
C LYS A 117 12.44 4.68 -7.27
N ARG A 118 12.94 5.68 -8.00
CA ARG A 118 14.18 5.58 -8.80
C ARG A 118 15.32 4.93 -8.02
N THR A 119 15.58 5.37 -6.78
CA THR A 119 16.67 4.81 -5.94
C THR A 119 16.46 3.36 -5.52
N GLY A 120 15.20 2.90 -5.40
CA GLY A 120 14.88 1.50 -5.18
C GLY A 120 15.16 0.65 -6.42
N LEU A 121 14.70 1.11 -7.58
CA LEU A 121 14.99 0.46 -8.87
C LEU A 121 16.49 0.42 -9.17
N GLU A 122 17.22 1.51 -8.94
CA GLU A 122 18.68 1.56 -9.02
C GLU A 122 19.34 0.54 -8.08
N SER A 123 18.89 0.44 -6.83
CA SER A 123 19.41 -0.56 -5.88
C SER A 123 19.11 -2.01 -6.29
N ILE A 124 18.00 -2.26 -7.00
CA ILE A 124 17.66 -3.58 -7.53
C ILE A 124 18.61 -3.94 -8.68
N ILE A 125 18.82 -3.03 -9.64
CA ILE A 125 19.73 -3.29 -10.77
C ILE A 125 21.20 -3.35 -10.33
N ALA A 126 21.61 -2.53 -9.37
CA ALA A 126 22.98 -2.48 -8.86
C ALA A 126 23.45 -3.77 -8.17
N SER A 127 22.53 -4.69 -7.84
CA SER A 127 22.89 -6.04 -7.39
C SER A 127 23.64 -6.86 -8.47
N GLY A 128 23.39 -6.57 -9.75
CA GLY A 128 23.84 -7.39 -10.88
C GLY A 128 23.15 -8.76 -11.00
N ASP A 129 22.38 -9.19 -10.00
CA ASP A 129 21.77 -10.51 -9.94
C ASP A 129 20.34 -10.49 -10.48
N GLU A 130 20.17 -10.96 -11.72
CA GLU A 130 18.86 -11.08 -12.37
C GLU A 130 17.97 -12.15 -11.71
N SER A 131 18.49 -13.05 -10.87
CA SER A 131 17.67 -14.06 -10.19
C SER A 131 16.68 -13.44 -9.19
N ILE A 132 16.98 -12.25 -8.67
CA ILE A 132 16.10 -11.52 -7.74
C ILE A 132 14.86 -10.93 -8.44
N ALA A 133 14.90 -10.77 -9.76
CA ALA A 133 13.80 -10.21 -10.54
C ALA A 133 12.85 -11.31 -11.00
N PHE A 134 11.64 -11.32 -10.43
CA PHE A 134 10.55 -12.14 -10.94
C PHE A 134 10.16 -11.69 -12.36
N ASN A 135 10.09 -10.38 -12.60
CA ASN A 135 9.93 -9.81 -13.93
C ASN A 135 11.29 -9.40 -14.52
N LYS A 136 12.00 -10.40 -15.05
CA LYS A 136 13.30 -10.22 -15.74
C LYS A 136 13.22 -9.26 -16.93
N HIS A 137 12.07 -9.18 -17.61
CA HIS A 137 11.88 -8.24 -18.70
C HIS A 137 11.91 -6.77 -18.20
N ALA A 138 11.19 -6.46 -17.12
CA ALA A 138 11.24 -5.15 -16.49
C ALA A 138 12.63 -4.82 -15.94
N PHE A 139 13.36 -5.80 -15.38
CA PHE A 139 14.74 -5.63 -14.93
C PHE A 139 15.69 -5.22 -16.07
N ARG A 140 15.68 -5.98 -17.18
CA ARG A 140 16.49 -5.70 -18.38
C ARG A 140 16.16 -4.34 -18.99
N LEU A 141 14.86 -4.03 -19.16
CA LEU A 141 14.46 -2.73 -19.71
C LEU A 141 14.91 -1.57 -18.82
N TYR A 142 14.82 -1.66 -17.48
CA TYR A 142 15.32 -0.58 -16.63
C TYR A 142 16.83 -0.35 -16.82
N ARG A 143 17.60 -1.45 -16.90
CA ARG A 143 19.06 -1.44 -17.05
C ARG A 143 19.52 -0.91 -18.42
N ASP A 144 18.89 -1.37 -19.50
CA ASP A 144 19.40 -1.21 -20.87
C ASP A 144 18.59 -0.20 -21.71
N GLN A 145 17.30 0.00 -21.41
CA GLN A 145 16.33 0.77 -22.22
C GLN A 145 15.32 1.50 -21.32
N THR A 146 15.83 2.41 -20.48
CA THR A 146 15.06 3.05 -19.40
C THR A 146 13.85 3.86 -19.90
N ASP A 147 13.87 4.31 -21.15
CA ASP A 147 12.78 4.99 -21.86
C ASP A 147 11.62 4.04 -22.20
N VAL A 148 11.92 2.84 -22.69
CA VAL A 148 10.94 1.78 -22.95
C VAL A 148 10.35 1.30 -21.62
N PHE A 149 11.19 1.11 -20.60
CA PHE A 149 10.73 0.83 -19.23
C PHE A 149 9.78 1.91 -18.72
N ALA A 150 10.14 3.19 -18.85
CA ALA A 150 9.34 4.31 -18.36
C ALA A 150 7.95 4.33 -19.01
N THR A 151 7.88 4.04 -20.30
CA THR A 151 6.63 3.96 -21.06
C THR A 151 5.72 2.83 -20.53
N LEU A 152 6.25 1.63 -20.32
CA LEU A 152 5.48 0.49 -19.81
C LEU A 152 5.06 0.67 -18.34
N ALA A 153 5.93 1.24 -17.51
CA ALA A 153 5.62 1.57 -16.12
C ALA A 153 4.49 2.63 -16.02
N ALA A 154 4.51 3.66 -16.88
CA ALA A 154 3.47 4.68 -16.94
C ALA A 154 2.13 4.14 -17.48
N GLN A 155 2.16 3.23 -18.46
CA GLN A 155 0.96 2.52 -18.92
C GLN A 155 0.34 1.67 -17.79
N SER A 156 1.17 0.90 -17.07
CA SER A 156 0.73 0.13 -15.91
C SER A 156 0.16 1.01 -14.79
N SER A 157 0.78 2.17 -14.52
CA SER A 157 0.24 3.19 -13.59
C SER A 157 -1.16 3.66 -14.01
N THR A 158 -1.33 4.02 -15.28
CA THR A 158 -2.63 4.46 -15.85
C THR A 158 -3.71 3.39 -15.74
N LEU A 159 -3.37 2.12 -15.98
CA LEU A 159 -4.32 1.01 -15.84
C LEU A 159 -4.69 0.73 -14.37
N SER A 160 -3.73 0.87 -13.45
CA SER A 160 -3.94 0.63 -12.00
C SER A 160 -4.96 1.59 -11.38
N SER A 161 -4.98 2.85 -11.83
CA SER A 161 -5.90 3.90 -11.39
C SER A 161 -7.22 3.95 -12.17
N SER A 162 -7.44 3.01 -13.12
CA SER A 162 -8.69 2.95 -13.87
C SER A 162 -9.90 2.62 -12.97
N PRO A 163 -11.11 3.16 -13.26
CA PRO A 163 -12.30 2.88 -12.44
C PRO A 163 -12.59 1.39 -12.24
N HIS A 164 -12.34 0.56 -13.25
CA HIS A 164 -12.54 -0.89 -13.16
C HIS A 164 -11.61 -1.55 -12.14
N GLN A 165 -10.33 -1.16 -12.06
CA GLN A 165 -9.43 -1.67 -11.02
C GLN A 165 -9.75 -1.08 -9.63
N LEU A 166 -10.22 0.16 -9.56
CA LEU A 166 -10.60 0.78 -8.29
C LEU A 166 -11.87 0.18 -7.67
N VAL A 167 -12.87 -0.20 -8.47
CA VAL A 167 -14.13 -0.80 -7.98
C VAL A 167 -14.01 -2.29 -7.63
N ARG A 168 -13.00 -3.02 -8.16
CA ARG A 168 -12.75 -4.41 -7.73
C ARG A 168 -12.53 -4.47 -6.21
N PRO A 169 -13.38 -5.17 -5.44
CA PRO A 169 -13.22 -5.22 -3.98
C PRO A 169 -11.95 -6.01 -3.62
N ALA A 170 -11.29 -5.62 -2.53
CA ALA A 170 -10.08 -6.30 -2.06
C ALA A 170 -10.38 -7.68 -1.43
N PHE A 171 -11.62 -7.85 -0.97
CA PHE A 171 -12.21 -9.12 -0.51
C PHE A 171 -13.28 -9.57 -1.51
N LYS A 172 -13.68 -10.84 -1.46
CA LYS A 172 -15.05 -11.20 -1.89
C LYS A 172 -15.99 -10.63 -0.83
N LEU A 173 -16.45 -9.40 -1.05
CA LEU A 173 -17.51 -8.81 -0.25
C LEU A 173 -18.84 -9.39 -0.73
N ASP A 174 -19.58 -10.02 0.17
CA ASP A 174 -20.98 -10.33 -0.08
C ASP A 174 -21.82 -9.05 0.08
N ALA A 175 -23.08 -9.08 -0.39
CA ALA A 175 -23.85 -7.85 -0.59
C ALA A 175 -24.12 -7.01 0.68
N GLU A 176 -23.99 -7.60 1.87
CA GLU A 176 -24.29 -6.94 3.14
C GLU A 176 -23.14 -6.07 3.68
N ASP A 177 -21.88 -6.38 3.36
CA ASP A 177 -20.70 -5.64 3.86
C ASP A 177 -20.65 -4.18 3.39
N PHE A 178 -21.22 -3.91 2.20
CA PHE A 178 -21.29 -2.56 1.63
C PHE A 178 -22.07 -1.58 2.52
N VAL A 179 -23.04 -2.04 3.30
CA VAL A 179 -23.85 -1.16 4.16
C VAL A 179 -23.03 -0.65 5.33
N HIS A 180 -22.21 -1.51 5.94
CA HIS A 180 -21.39 -1.16 7.10
C HIS A 180 -20.24 -0.20 6.76
N LEU A 181 -19.61 -0.35 5.59
CA LEU A 181 -18.45 0.47 5.20
C LEU A 181 -18.79 1.96 4.97
N PHE A 182 -20.05 2.28 4.65
CA PHE A 182 -20.50 3.65 4.36
C PHE A 182 -21.38 4.28 5.45
N ALA A 183 -22.01 3.48 6.34
CA ALA A 183 -22.80 4.02 7.44
C ALA A 183 -21.96 4.90 8.39
N ASP A 184 -20.75 4.43 8.75
CA ASP A 184 -19.92 4.98 9.83
C ASP A 184 -19.26 6.34 9.53
N ARG A 185 -19.41 6.87 8.31
CA ARG A 185 -18.95 8.22 7.93
C ARG A 185 -20.04 9.28 7.83
N SER A 186 -21.30 8.92 8.04
CA SER A 186 -22.43 9.87 8.01
C SER A 186 -22.60 10.68 9.31
N ALA A 187 -21.90 10.32 10.38
CA ALA A 187 -22.18 10.83 11.74
C ALA A 187 -21.30 11.99 12.25
N SER A 188 -20.36 12.53 11.45
CA SER A 188 -19.33 13.47 11.96
C SER A 188 -19.21 14.84 11.26
N THR A 189 -20.18 15.24 10.44
CA THR A 189 -20.29 16.62 9.90
C THR A 189 -21.66 17.22 10.16
N GLY A 190 -21.82 18.00 11.25
CA GLY A 190 -23.14 18.51 11.63
C GLY A 190 -23.21 19.50 12.81
N ARG A 191 -22.27 20.46 12.92
CA ARG A 191 -22.43 21.65 13.78
C ARG A 191 -21.75 22.90 13.20
N GLU A 192 -22.33 23.46 12.14
CA GLU A 192 -22.09 24.87 11.82
C GLU A 192 -22.97 25.76 12.70
N GLY A 193 -22.35 26.69 13.42
CA GLY A 193 -23.05 27.61 14.32
C GLY A 193 -23.69 28.76 13.54
N GLN A 194 -25.01 28.79 13.49
CA GLN A 194 -25.77 29.94 12.96
C GLN A 194 -25.40 31.22 13.74
N ARG A 195 -24.77 32.19 13.08
CA ARG A 195 -24.78 33.59 13.52
C ARG A 195 -25.76 34.36 12.64
N GLY A 196 -26.93 34.66 13.18
CA GLY A 196 -27.89 35.56 12.53
C GLY A 196 -27.34 36.99 12.39
N PRO A 197 -27.83 37.76 11.40
CA PRO A 197 -27.36 39.13 11.17
C PRO A 197 -27.83 40.04 12.31
N LYS A 198 -26.92 40.80 12.92
CA LYS A 198 -27.29 41.89 13.83
C LYS A 198 -27.74 43.10 13.02
N GLN A 199 -28.93 43.62 13.35
CA GLN A 199 -29.47 44.84 12.76
C GLN A 199 -28.58 46.05 13.04
N ILE A 200 -28.49 46.93 12.05
CA ILE A 200 -27.97 48.30 12.19
C ILE A 200 -29.14 49.16 12.67
N THR A 201 -28.94 49.94 13.73
CA THR A 201 -29.84 51.03 14.15
C THR A 201 -29.03 52.32 14.26
N ALA A 202 -29.61 53.43 13.84
CA ALA A 202 -28.96 54.74 13.73
C ALA A 202 -29.40 55.71 14.84
N SER A 203 -28.82 56.92 14.83
CA SER A 203 -29.15 58.16 15.59
C SER A 203 -28.96 58.14 17.11
N ASP A 204 -27.87 58.80 17.58
CA ASP A 204 -27.82 60.15 18.20
C ASP A 204 -29.00 60.63 19.10
N PRO A 205 -28.84 61.65 19.96
CA PRO A 205 -27.65 62.44 20.33
C PRO A 205 -27.31 62.25 21.84
N ILE A 206 -26.47 63.03 22.55
CA ILE A 206 -25.76 64.30 22.29
C ILE A 206 -24.29 64.10 22.71
#